data_AF-X0Z6M2-F1
#
_entry.id   AF-X0Z6M2-F1
#
_cell.length_a   1.000
_cell.length_b   1.000
_cell.length_c   1.000
_cell.angle_alpha   90.00
_cell.angle_beta   90.00
_cell.angle_gamma   90.00
#
_symmetry.space_group_name_H-M   'P 1'
#
loop_
_entity.id
_entity.type
_entity.pdbx_description
1 polymer ?
#
loop_
_entity_poly.entity_id
_entity_poly.type
_entity_poly.pdbx_seq_one_letter_code
_entity_poly.pdbx_strand_id
1 'polypeptide(L)'
;MPGILIGHSLGGAAVLSAAEQISECKAVVTIGAPSDPDHVRHLFVDSIDEIESRGEKEVLLAGRKFVVRKQFLDDISEQKLSQKIHRLNRALLVMHSPQDDTVDIDHARAIYQSALHPKSFVSLDGADHLLTNKDDADYVAQVVSAWVSRYLPRTEEETVPDSEPRDVLITEDETGKFSQNVRVGPHRLQADEPVAYGGDDSGPSPYDFLLTALGTCTSMTLRMYAQRKGLPLQHVEVELSHDKIHAKECESCESESGKVDRIQRRIRISGELDAEQRRRLLEIADKCPVHRTLHSEVLILTSEKE
;
A
#
# COMPACT_ATOMS: atom_id res chain seq x y z
N MET A 1 13.15 -12.31 -11.41
CA MET A 1 13.18 -11.40 -12.57
C MET A 1 11.80 -10.78 -12.75
N PRO A 2 11.67 -9.54 -13.29
CA PRO A 2 10.44 -8.75 -13.17
C PRO A 2 9.29 -9.30 -14.02
N GLY A 3 8.12 -9.50 -13.41
CA GLY A 3 6.90 -9.91 -14.12
C GLY A 3 6.19 -8.76 -14.85
N ILE A 4 6.61 -7.52 -14.61
CA ILE A 4 6.06 -6.29 -15.18
C ILE A 4 7.20 -5.43 -15.70
N LEU A 5 7.00 -4.75 -16.82
CA LEU A 5 7.85 -3.64 -17.25
C LEU A 5 7.02 -2.36 -17.29
N ILE A 6 7.52 -1.30 -16.65
CA ILE A 6 6.88 0.01 -16.62
C ILE A 6 7.88 1.01 -17.19
N GLY A 7 7.46 1.77 -18.20
CA GLY A 7 8.28 2.78 -18.82
C GLY A 7 7.54 4.09 -18.96
N HIS A 8 8.20 5.17 -18.53
CA HIS A 8 7.71 6.54 -18.69
C HIS A 8 8.50 7.25 -19.79
N SER A 9 7.82 8.08 -20.59
CA SER A 9 8.42 8.82 -21.70
C SER A 9 9.21 7.88 -22.63
N LEU A 10 10.45 8.22 -22.96
CA LEU A 10 11.36 7.37 -23.73
C LEU A 10 11.56 5.97 -23.12
N GLY A 11 11.51 5.85 -21.79
CA GLY A 11 11.52 4.55 -21.11
C GLY A 11 10.36 3.65 -21.52
N GLY A 12 9.21 4.23 -21.88
CA GLY A 12 8.06 3.53 -22.44
C GLY A 12 8.38 2.83 -23.77
N ALA A 13 8.99 3.56 -24.71
CA ALA A 13 9.45 2.98 -25.98
C ALA A 13 10.52 1.89 -25.75
N ALA A 14 11.41 2.10 -24.77
CA ALA A 14 12.43 1.14 -24.40
C ALA A 14 11.83 -0.18 -23.88
N VAL A 15 10.87 -0.12 -22.94
CA VAL A 15 10.25 -1.34 -22.40
C VAL A 15 9.41 -2.07 -23.44
N LEU A 16 8.72 -1.35 -24.34
CA LEU A 16 8.01 -1.95 -25.47
C LEU A 16 8.97 -2.70 -26.40
N SER A 17 10.14 -2.12 -26.66
CA SER A 17 11.17 -2.71 -27.52
C SER A 17 11.87 -3.92 -26.90
N ALA A 18 12.04 -3.92 -25.57
CA ALA A 18 12.76 -4.96 -24.83
C ALA A 18 11.87 -6.11 -24.33
N ALA A 19 10.56 -5.91 -24.18
CA ALA A 19 9.65 -6.86 -23.54
C ALA A 19 9.65 -8.27 -24.15
N GLU A 20 9.83 -8.39 -25.48
CA GLU A 20 9.92 -9.69 -26.16
C GLU A 20 11.12 -10.53 -25.70
N GLN A 21 12.21 -9.86 -25.30
CA GLN A 21 13.46 -10.50 -24.85
C GLN A 21 13.38 -10.94 -23.37
N ILE A 22 12.33 -10.57 -22.65
CA ILE A 22 12.14 -10.85 -21.22
C ILE A 22 10.99 -11.86 -21.08
N SER A 23 11.35 -13.13 -20.96
CA SER A 23 10.39 -14.25 -20.97
C SER A 23 9.42 -14.24 -19.77
N GLU A 24 9.87 -13.68 -18.65
CA GLU A 24 9.15 -13.55 -17.38
C GLU A 24 8.15 -12.41 -17.38
N CYS A 25 8.36 -11.40 -18.24
CA CYS A 25 7.44 -10.28 -18.38
C CYS A 25 6.07 -10.83 -18.80
N LYS A 26 5.00 -10.47 -18.09
CA LYS A 26 3.61 -10.81 -18.42
C LYS A 26 2.80 -9.60 -18.84
N ALA A 27 3.21 -8.42 -18.36
CA ALA A 27 2.52 -7.16 -18.58
C ALA A 27 3.50 -6.02 -18.80
N VAL A 28 3.12 -5.09 -19.69
CA VAL A 28 3.87 -3.87 -20.00
C VAL A 28 2.96 -2.66 -19.77
N VAL A 29 3.52 -1.62 -19.15
CA VAL A 29 2.84 -0.34 -18.91
C VAL A 29 3.69 0.76 -19.51
N THR A 30 3.06 1.65 -20.28
CA THR A 30 3.70 2.84 -20.83
C THR A 30 2.97 4.09 -20.37
N ILE A 31 3.72 5.09 -19.91
CA ILE A 31 3.19 6.39 -19.45
C ILE A 31 3.81 7.49 -20.30
N GLY A 32 3.03 8.22 -21.08
CA GLY A 32 3.56 9.32 -21.90
C GLY A 32 4.54 8.87 -22.99
N ALA A 33 4.40 7.65 -23.52
CA ALA A 33 5.44 7.04 -24.36
C ALA A 33 5.33 7.45 -25.84
N PRO A 34 6.44 7.77 -26.51
CA PRO A 34 6.44 8.02 -27.95
C PRO A 34 6.35 6.71 -28.74
N SER A 35 5.65 6.74 -29.87
CA SER A 35 5.56 5.63 -30.83
C SER A 35 6.67 5.60 -31.87
N ASP A 36 7.45 6.67 -31.98
CA ASP A 36 8.55 6.83 -32.93
C ASP A 36 9.69 7.67 -32.33
N PRO A 37 10.92 7.56 -32.87
CA PRO A 37 12.05 8.34 -32.41
C PRO A 37 12.06 9.77 -32.97
N ASP A 38 11.28 10.06 -34.01
CA ASP A 38 11.29 11.37 -34.65
C ASP A 38 10.68 12.44 -33.72
N HIS A 39 9.77 12.05 -32.83
CA HIS A 39 9.23 12.94 -31.80
C HIS A 39 10.16 13.15 -30.59
N VAL A 40 11.05 12.19 -30.30
CA VAL A 40 12.11 12.40 -29.29
C VAL A 40 13.26 13.26 -29.83
N ARG A 41 13.26 13.67 -31.10
CA ARG A 41 14.22 14.67 -31.63
C ARG A 41 14.22 15.95 -30.81
N HIS A 42 13.06 16.39 -30.32
CA HIS A 42 12.96 17.57 -29.46
C HIS A 42 13.46 17.35 -28.03
N LEU A 43 13.57 16.10 -27.58
CA LEU A 43 14.22 15.74 -26.31
C LEU A 43 15.74 15.58 -26.47
N PHE A 44 16.22 15.47 -27.72
CA PHE A 44 17.61 15.24 -28.09
C PHE A 44 18.16 16.29 -29.06
N VAL A 45 17.70 17.55 -28.97
CA VAL A 45 17.78 18.60 -30.01
C VAL A 45 19.12 18.72 -30.75
N ASP A 46 20.25 18.35 -30.15
CA ASP A 46 21.58 18.40 -30.79
C ASP A 46 22.37 17.08 -30.70
N SER A 47 21.70 15.95 -30.48
CA SER A 47 22.35 14.68 -30.13
C SER A 47 22.11 13.55 -31.10
N ILE A 48 21.03 13.57 -31.88
CA ILE A 48 20.72 12.45 -32.80
C ILE A 48 21.74 12.32 -33.93
N ASP A 49 22.08 13.42 -34.61
CA ASP A 49 23.08 13.40 -35.69
C ASP A 49 24.46 12.89 -35.20
N GLU A 50 24.80 13.20 -33.95
CA GLU A 50 26.02 12.69 -33.31
C GLU A 50 25.89 11.22 -32.91
N ILE A 51 24.75 10.76 -32.40
CA ILE A 51 24.51 9.34 -32.12
C ILE A 51 24.54 8.53 -33.43
N GLU A 52 23.96 9.04 -34.50
CA GLU A 52 23.93 8.38 -35.80
C GLU A 52 25.32 8.24 -36.44
N SER A 53 26.18 9.24 -36.24
CA SER A 53 27.55 9.30 -36.78
C SER A 53 28.60 8.61 -35.91
N ARG A 54 28.52 8.75 -34.57
CA ARG A 54 29.50 8.18 -33.62
C ARG A 54 29.09 6.84 -33.03
N GLY A 55 27.83 6.44 -33.19
CA GLY A 55 27.28 5.20 -32.67
C GLY A 55 26.75 5.30 -31.23
N GLU A 56 27.15 6.31 -30.45
CA GLU A 56 26.59 6.62 -29.12
C GLU A 56 26.93 8.05 -28.68
N LYS A 57 26.13 8.60 -27.75
CA LYS A 57 26.37 9.93 -27.14
C LYS A 57 25.81 10.00 -25.71
N GLU A 58 26.46 10.81 -24.86
CA GLU A 58 25.92 11.20 -23.56
C GLU A 58 24.85 12.30 -23.73
N VAL A 59 23.65 12.05 -23.23
CA VAL A 59 22.48 12.94 -23.28
C VAL A 59 21.98 13.26 -21.88
N LEU A 60 21.41 14.45 -21.69
CA LEU A 60 20.78 14.85 -20.43
C LEU A 60 19.28 14.60 -20.51
N LEU A 61 18.74 13.69 -19.70
CA LEU A 61 17.32 13.39 -19.60
C LEU A 61 16.87 13.53 -18.15
N ALA A 62 15.85 14.36 -17.90
CA ALA A 62 15.32 14.62 -16.56
C ALA A 62 16.41 14.94 -15.50
N GLY A 63 17.41 15.76 -15.89
CA GLY A 63 18.51 16.17 -15.01
C GLY A 63 19.62 15.14 -14.79
N ARG A 64 19.57 13.97 -15.43
CA ARG A 64 20.60 12.92 -15.34
C ARG A 64 21.27 12.67 -16.69
N LYS A 65 22.55 12.30 -16.66
CA LYS A 65 23.36 11.97 -17.84
C LYS A 65 23.24 10.48 -18.17
N PHE A 66 22.95 10.16 -19.43
CA PHE A 66 22.83 8.80 -19.94
C PHE A 66 23.59 8.64 -21.25
N VAL A 67 24.20 7.47 -21.48
CA VAL A 67 24.75 7.14 -22.79
C VAL A 67 23.68 6.46 -23.63
N VAL A 68 23.28 7.08 -24.74
CA VAL A 68 22.34 6.51 -25.70
C VAL A 68 23.10 6.01 -26.93
N ARG A 69 22.87 4.75 -27.28
CA ARG A 69 23.46 4.10 -28.46
C ARG A 69 22.57 4.25 -29.67
N LYS A 70 23.16 4.29 -30.86
CA LYS A 70 22.46 4.24 -32.14
C LYS A 70 21.54 3.03 -32.25
N GLN A 71 21.99 1.88 -31.77
CA GLN A 71 21.18 0.66 -31.71
C GLN A 71 19.84 0.88 -31.02
N PHE A 72 19.80 1.69 -29.96
CA PHE A 72 18.55 2.00 -29.26
C PHE A 72 17.60 2.82 -30.15
N LEU A 73 18.10 3.86 -30.82
CA LEU A 73 17.31 4.65 -31.78
C LEU A 73 16.79 3.79 -32.93
N ASP A 74 17.65 2.92 -33.46
CA ASP A 74 17.29 1.95 -34.49
C ASP A 74 16.18 1.00 -34.01
N ASP A 75 16.21 0.59 -32.75
CA ASP A 75 15.27 -0.34 -32.13
C ASP A 75 13.90 0.27 -31.84
N ILE A 76 13.83 1.59 -31.62
CA ILE A 76 12.59 2.32 -31.37
C ILE A 76 12.05 3.05 -32.61
N SER A 77 12.69 2.89 -33.78
CA SER A 77 12.18 3.39 -35.06
C SER A 77 10.75 2.93 -35.31
N GLU A 78 9.88 3.83 -35.81
CA GLU A 78 8.42 3.64 -35.90
C GLU A 78 8.04 2.26 -36.48
N GLN A 79 8.62 1.91 -37.64
CA GLN A 79 8.34 0.64 -38.31
C GLN A 79 8.75 -0.58 -37.48
N LYS A 80 9.86 -0.51 -36.74
CA LYS A 80 10.32 -1.63 -35.90
C LYS A 80 9.53 -1.70 -34.61
N LEU A 81 9.23 -0.56 -33.98
CA LEU A 81 8.49 -0.52 -32.74
C LEU A 81 7.05 -0.99 -32.95
N SER A 82 6.36 -0.56 -34.00
CA SER A 82 5.00 -1.03 -34.30
C SER A 82 4.95 -2.54 -34.55
N GLN A 83 5.94 -3.10 -35.23
CA GLN A 83 6.07 -4.55 -35.44
C GLN A 83 6.32 -5.31 -34.12
N LYS A 84 7.19 -4.79 -33.25
CA LYS A 84 7.44 -5.35 -31.92
C LYS A 84 6.18 -5.30 -31.05
N ILE A 85 5.48 -4.17 -31.03
CA ILE A 85 4.20 -4.00 -30.31
C ILE A 85 3.15 -5.00 -30.81
N HIS A 86 3.05 -5.19 -32.14
CA HIS A 86 2.08 -6.14 -32.72
C HIS A 86 2.33 -7.59 -32.30
N ARG A 87 3.61 -7.97 -32.12
CA ARG A 87 4.03 -9.32 -31.72
C ARG A 87 4.33 -9.46 -30.23
N LEU A 88 4.05 -8.42 -29.44
CA LEU A 88 4.42 -8.31 -28.02
C LEU A 88 4.00 -9.54 -27.21
N ASN A 89 2.80 -10.07 -27.48
CA ASN A 89 2.24 -11.24 -26.79
C ASN A 89 2.28 -11.11 -25.25
N ARG A 90 2.07 -9.89 -24.75
CA ARG A 90 1.95 -9.51 -23.32
C ARG A 90 0.75 -8.59 -23.17
N ALA A 91 0.22 -8.49 -21.96
CA ALA A 91 -0.80 -7.48 -21.66
C ALA A 91 -0.17 -6.08 -21.76
N LEU A 92 -0.88 -5.13 -22.36
CA LEU A 92 -0.41 -3.75 -22.51
C LEU A 92 -1.38 -2.74 -21.89
N LEU A 93 -0.87 -1.86 -21.05
CA LEU A 93 -1.57 -0.66 -20.57
C LEU A 93 -0.86 0.59 -21.08
N VAL A 94 -1.57 1.40 -21.85
CA VAL A 94 -1.10 2.70 -22.32
C VAL A 94 -1.77 3.79 -21.48
N MET A 95 -0.99 4.65 -20.86
CA MET A 95 -1.46 5.77 -20.05
C MET A 95 -0.88 7.06 -20.60
N HIS A 96 -1.72 8.06 -20.87
CA HIS A 96 -1.24 9.27 -21.54
C HIS A 96 -2.19 10.44 -21.31
N SER A 97 -1.64 11.64 -21.14
CA SER A 97 -2.42 12.87 -20.97
C SER A 97 -2.82 13.45 -22.35
N PRO A 98 -4.08 13.85 -22.55
CA PRO A 98 -4.47 14.60 -23.74
C PRO A 98 -3.91 16.03 -23.77
N GLN A 99 -3.32 16.52 -22.68
CA GLN A 99 -2.67 17.82 -22.57
C GLN A 99 -1.13 17.72 -22.47
N ASP A 100 -0.55 16.54 -22.75
CA ASP A 100 0.90 16.35 -22.80
C ASP A 100 1.50 17.22 -23.93
N ASP A 101 2.34 18.18 -23.56
CA ASP A 101 3.00 19.13 -24.47
C ASP A 101 4.36 18.64 -24.97
N THR A 102 4.82 17.49 -24.48
CA THR A 102 6.12 16.90 -24.79
C THR A 102 5.97 15.72 -25.76
N VAL A 103 5.00 14.85 -25.51
CA VAL A 103 4.67 13.70 -26.37
C VAL A 103 3.17 13.71 -26.62
N ASP A 104 2.76 14.03 -27.85
CA ASP A 104 1.34 14.14 -28.21
C ASP A 104 0.56 12.83 -27.98
N ILE A 105 -0.72 12.96 -27.63
CA ILE A 105 -1.64 11.85 -27.37
C ILE A 105 -1.80 10.89 -28.56
N ASP A 106 -1.53 11.35 -29.78
CA ASP A 106 -1.56 10.52 -30.98
C ASP A 106 -0.53 9.37 -30.93
N HIS A 107 0.54 9.49 -30.15
CA HIS A 107 1.45 8.37 -29.89
C HIS A 107 0.80 7.25 -29.10
N ALA A 108 0.01 7.59 -28.07
CA ALA A 108 -0.75 6.60 -27.33
C ALA A 108 -1.74 5.87 -28.24
N ARG A 109 -2.38 6.61 -29.15
CA ARG A 109 -3.26 6.04 -30.19
C ARG A 109 -2.49 5.08 -31.10
N ALA A 110 -1.33 5.46 -31.60
CA ALA A 110 -0.50 4.63 -32.46
C ALA A 110 -0.07 3.32 -31.75
N ILE A 111 0.47 3.42 -30.53
CA ILE A 111 0.85 2.25 -29.72
C ILE A 111 -0.36 1.34 -29.49
N TYR A 112 -1.50 1.90 -29.09
CA TYR A 112 -2.72 1.14 -28.82
C TYR A 112 -3.25 0.44 -30.08
N GLN A 113 -3.19 1.09 -31.24
CA GLN A 113 -3.64 0.51 -32.50
C GLN A 113 -2.72 -0.62 -32.98
N SER A 114 -1.40 -0.50 -32.82
CA SER A 114 -0.45 -1.54 -33.19
C SER A 114 -0.57 -2.80 -32.33
N ALA A 115 -0.95 -2.67 -31.06
CA ALA A 115 -1.03 -3.78 -30.11
C ALA A 115 -2.21 -4.74 -30.37
N LEU A 116 -2.04 -6.00 -29.98
CA LEU A 116 -3.12 -7.00 -29.89
C LEU A 116 -3.69 -7.06 -28.46
N HIS A 117 -4.86 -7.67 -28.29
CA HIS A 117 -5.44 -7.87 -26.96
C HIS A 117 -4.65 -8.92 -26.13
N PRO A 118 -4.60 -8.77 -24.80
CA PRO A 118 -5.26 -7.74 -23.99
C PRO A 118 -4.49 -6.40 -23.98
N LYS A 119 -5.16 -5.34 -24.41
CA LYS A 119 -4.66 -3.96 -24.43
C LYS A 119 -5.66 -3.01 -23.79
N SER A 120 -5.16 -2.00 -23.07
CA SER A 120 -5.95 -1.02 -22.32
C SER A 120 -5.37 0.37 -22.54
N PHE A 121 -6.23 1.39 -22.50
CA PHE A 121 -5.84 2.79 -22.54
C PHE A 121 -6.49 3.53 -21.38
N VAL A 122 -5.73 4.39 -20.69
CA VAL A 122 -6.21 5.26 -19.61
C VAL A 122 -5.74 6.68 -19.91
N SER A 123 -6.70 7.61 -19.97
CA SER A 123 -6.41 9.04 -20.11
C SER A 123 -5.95 9.63 -18.79
N LEU A 124 -4.91 10.46 -18.82
CA LEU A 124 -4.39 11.21 -17.66
C LEU A 124 -4.79 12.68 -17.78
N ASP A 125 -6.10 12.94 -17.75
CA ASP A 125 -6.63 14.30 -17.96
C ASP A 125 -6.08 15.30 -16.95
N GLY A 126 -5.54 16.41 -17.44
CA GLY A 126 -4.97 17.49 -16.64
C GLY A 126 -3.53 17.26 -16.16
N ALA A 127 -2.97 16.06 -16.34
CA ALA A 127 -1.61 15.75 -15.95
C ALA A 127 -0.59 16.30 -16.97
N ASP A 128 0.55 16.79 -16.50
CA ASP A 128 1.69 17.13 -17.36
C ASP A 128 2.52 15.89 -17.72
N HIS A 129 3.48 16.06 -18.65
CA HIS A 129 4.32 14.94 -19.12
C HIS A 129 5.07 14.24 -17.98
N LEU A 130 5.53 15.00 -16.98
CA LEU A 130 6.40 14.51 -15.92
C LEU A 130 5.65 14.04 -14.66
N LEU A 131 4.32 14.13 -14.65
CA LEU A 131 3.47 13.88 -13.48
C LEU A 131 3.95 14.68 -12.25
N THR A 132 4.19 15.98 -12.42
CA THR A 132 4.76 16.82 -11.35
C THR A 132 3.80 16.98 -10.16
N ASN A 133 2.49 16.86 -10.41
CA ASN A 133 1.48 16.82 -9.37
C ASN A 133 1.43 15.43 -8.73
N LYS A 134 1.54 15.39 -7.39
CA LYS A 134 1.54 14.15 -6.61
C LYS A 134 0.25 13.34 -6.79
N ASP A 135 -0.90 14.00 -6.89
CA ASP A 135 -2.18 13.31 -7.01
C ASP A 135 -2.28 12.53 -8.33
N ASP A 136 -1.71 13.05 -9.42
CA ASP A 136 -1.67 12.37 -10.71
C ASP A 136 -0.73 11.17 -10.69
N ALA A 137 0.42 11.30 -10.02
CA ALA A 137 1.36 10.19 -9.81
C ALA A 137 0.75 9.08 -8.94
N ASP A 138 0.06 9.43 -7.86
CA ASP A 138 -0.64 8.49 -6.98
C ASP A 138 -1.77 7.77 -7.73
N TYR A 139 -2.54 8.50 -8.55
CA TYR A 139 -3.55 7.90 -9.42
C TYR A 139 -2.95 6.89 -10.40
N VAL A 140 -1.87 7.27 -11.11
CA VAL A 140 -1.17 6.37 -12.04
C VAL A 140 -0.71 5.11 -11.32
N ALA A 141 -0.10 5.23 -10.13
CA ALA A 141 0.37 4.10 -9.35
C ALA A 141 -0.77 3.15 -8.94
N GLN A 142 -1.91 3.69 -8.49
CA GLN A 142 -3.08 2.90 -8.10
C GLN A 142 -3.68 2.14 -9.29
N VAL A 143 -3.85 2.81 -10.44
CA VAL A 143 -4.37 2.18 -11.66
C VAL A 143 -3.44 1.09 -12.16
N VAL A 144 -2.14 1.34 -12.18
CA VAL A 144 -1.13 0.35 -12.58
C VAL A 144 -1.17 -0.86 -11.64
N SER A 145 -1.14 -0.64 -10.33
CA SER A 145 -1.19 -1.71 -9.33
C SER A 145 -2.43 -2.59 -9.50
N ALA A 146 -3.60 -1.97 -9.60
CA ALA A 146 -4.86 -2.68 -9.78
C ALA A 146 -4.92 -3.44 -11.12
N TRP A 147 -4.52 -2.81 -12.23
CA TRP A 147 -4.57 -3.44 -13.55
C TRP A 147 -3.58 -4.61 -13.66
N VAL A 148 -2.37 -4.46 -13.12
CA VAL A 148 -1.34 -5.49 -13.19
C VAL A 148 -1.66 -6.70 -12.30
N SER A 149 -2.43 -6.52 -11.22
CA SER A 149 -2.86 -7.61 -10.34
C SER A 149 -3.59 -8.76 -11.06
N ARG A 150 -4.12 -8.50 -12.26
CA ARG A 150 -4.74 -9.51 -13.13
C ARG A 150 -3.75 -10.45 -13.81
N TYR A 151 -2.52 -9.99 -14.05
CA TYR A 151 -1.52 -10.67 -14.90
C TYR A 151 -0.33 -11.20 -14.12
N LEU A 152 -0.03 -10.59 -12.98
CA LEU A 152 0.90 -11.20 -12.05
C LEU A 152 0.20 -12.34 -11.33
N PRO A 153 0.90 -13.46 -11.07
CA PRO A 153 0.45 -14.34 -10.02
C PRO A 153 0.26 -13.47 -8.79
N ARG A 154 -0.89 -13.58 -8.11
CA ARG A 154 -0.94 -13.17 -6.70
C ARG A 154 0.29 -13.84 -6.12
N THR A 155 1.24 -13.04 -5.63
CA THR A 155 2.30 -13.56 -4.77
C THR A 155 1.55 -14.50 -3.86
N GLU A 156 1.84 -15.80 -3.94
CA GLU A 156 1.23 -16.77 -3.05
C GLU A 156 1.27 -16.06 -1.71
N GLU A 157 0.12 -15.64 -1.20
CA GLU A 157 0.05 -15.10 0.14
C GLU A 157 0.71 -16.21 0.90
N GLU A 158 1.94 -15.98 1.40
CA GLU A 158 2.68 -16.97 2.17
C GLU A 158 1.61 -17.56 3.06
N THR A 159 1.27 -18.82 2.83
CA THR A 159 0.09 -19.40 3.45
C THR A 159 0.43 -19.42 4.91
N VAL A 160 0.13 -18.33 5.62
CA VAL A 160 0.55 -18.17 6.99
C VAL A 160 -0.28 -19.23 7.67
N PRO A 161 0.37 -20.24 8.28
CA PRO A 161 -0.34 -21.36 8.83
C PRO A 161 -1.50 -20.84 9.67
N ASP A 162 -2.70 -21.34 9.43
CA ASP A 162 -3.91 -20.95 10.17
C ASP A 162 -3.90 -21.61 11.56
N SER A 163 -2.79 -21.46 12.28
CA SER A 163 -2.59 -21.95 13.62
C SER A 163 -2.58 -20.77 14.58
N GLU A 164 -3.42 -20.85 15.59
CA GLU A 164 -3.36 -19.98 16.76
C GLU A 164 -2.46 -20.60 17.84
N PRO A 165 -1.63 -19.84 18.57
CA PRO A 165 -1.44 -18.38 18.45
C PRO A 165 -0.59 -18.00 17.24
N ARG A 166 -0.91 -16.86 16.63
CA ARG A 166 -0.14 -16.29 15.51
C ARG A 166 1.00 -15.40 16.02
N ASP A 167 2.16 -15.49 15.37
CA ASP A 167 3.24 -14.53 15.56
C ASP A 167 2.82 -13.15 15.00
N VAL A 168 3.26 -12.09 15.68
CA VAL A 168 3.10 -10.71 15.24
C VAL A 168 4.45 -10.20 14.75
N LEU A 169 4.52 -9.80 13.49
CA LEU A 169 5.71 -9.18 12.90
C LEU A 169 5.46 -7.67 12.74
N ILE A 170 6.36 -6.86 13.29
CA ILE A 170 6.37 -5.41 13.12
C ILE A 170 7.64 -5.04 12.33
N THR A 171 7.49 -4.21 11.30
CA THR A 171 8.60 -3.65 10.55
C THR A 171 8.36 -2.16 10.32
N GLU A 172 9.43 -1.38 10.28
CA GLU A 172 9.35 0.05 9.93
C GLU A 172 8.74 0.24 8.54
N ASP A 173 7.98 1.32 8.38
CA ASP A 173 7.55 1.84 7.10
C ASP A 173 8.46 3.01 6.73
N GLU A 174 9.15 2.91 5.58
CA GLU A 174 10.15 3.88 5.14
C GLU A 174 9.56 5.28 4.86
N THR A 175 8.24 5.41 4.85
CA THR A 175 7.55 6.66 4.51
C THR A 175 7.27 7.58 5.70
N GLY A 176 7.21 7.05 6.93
CA GLY A 176 6.80 7.80 8.12
C GLY A 176 7.77 7.66 9.28
N LYS A 177 7.85 8.68 10.14
CA LYS A 177 8.89 8.75 11.19
C LYS A 177 8.73 7.66 12.26
N PHE A 178 7.49 7.34 12.60
CA PHE A 178 7.14 6.26 13.52
C PHE A 178 6.19 5.23 12.89
N SER A 179 5.90 5.37 11.59
CA SER A 179 5.01 4.45 10.86
C SER A 179 5.57 3.03 10.87
N GLN A 180 4.71 2.07 11.20
CA GLN A 180 5.02 0.65 11.27
C GLN A 180 4.01 -0.14 10.43
N ASN A 181 4.54 -1.14 9.73
CA ASN A 181 3.76 -2.22 9.13
C ASN A 181 3.61 -3.35 10.14
N VAL A 182 2.37 -3.71 10.47
CA VAL A 182 2.04 -4.80 11.41
C VAL A 182 1.41 -5.96 10.63
N ARG A 183 2.03 -7.15 10.72
CA ARG A 183 1.53 -8.40 10.14
C ARG A 183 1.11 -9.36 11.25
N VAL A 184 -0.15 -9.82 11.20
CA VAL A 184 -0.71 -10.84 12.10
C VAL A 184 -1.37 -11.92 11.25
N GLY A 185 -0.66 -13.01 10.97
CA GLY A 185 -1.15 -13.99 10.00
C GLY A 185 -1.37 -13.35 8.62
N PRO A 186 -2.57 -13.51 8.00
CA PRO A 186 -2.92 -12.85 6.74
C PRO A 186 -3.32 -11.38 6.92
N HIS A 187 -3.47 -10.89 8.14
CA HIS A 187 -3.92 -9.53 8.41
C HIS A 187 -2.75 -8.54 8.34
N ARG A 188 -2.99 -7.41 7.69
CA ARG A 188 -2.08 -6.28 7.59
C ARG A 188 -2.73 -5.07 8.24
N LEU A 189 -1.99 -4.43 9.14
CA LEU A 189 -2.38 -3.24 9.88
C LEU A 189 -1.24 -2.23 9.81
N GLN A 190 -1.54 -0.98 10.07
CA GLN A 190 -0.55 0.09 10.21
C GLN A 190 -0.57 0.56 11.67
N ALA A 191 0.57 0.98 12.20
CA ALA A 191 0.66 1.62 13.51
C ALA A 191 1.52 2.88 13.38
N ASP A 192 1.16 3.92 14.12
CA ASP A 192 1.92 5.17 14.11
C ASP A 192 1.66 5.96 15.38
N GLU A 193 2.51 6.94 15.68
CA GLU A 193 2.23 7.89 16.74
C GLU A 193 1.38 9.07 16.22
N PRO A 194 0.50 9.66 17.05
CA PRO A 194 -0.22 10.87 16.66
C PRO A 194 0.73 12.02 16.36
N VAL A 195 0.27 12.99 15.58
CA VAL A 195 1.04 14.23 15.26
C VAL A 195 1.52 14.95 16.51
N ALA A 196 0.72 14.96 17.57
CA ALA A 196 1.07 15.58 18.86
C ALA A 196 2.32 14.98 19.52
N TYR A 197 2.65 13.73 19.18
CA TYR A 197 3.85 13.00 19.64
C TYR A 197 4.92 12.85 18.55
N GLY A 198 4.71 13.50 17.40
CA GLY A 198 5.68 13.62 16.32
C GLY A 198 5.69 12.46 15.34
N GLY A 199 4.63 11.64 15.29
CA GLY A 199 4.36 10.73 14.18
C GLY A 199 3.45 11.38 13.12
N ASP A 200 3.00 10.57 12.17
CA ASP A 200 2.24 11.04 11.01
C ASP A 200 0.74 10.72 11.12
N ASP A 201 0.31 10.11 12.24
CA ASP A 201 -1.06 9.66 12.49
C ASP A 201 -1.60 8.76 11.36
N SER A 202 -0.71 7.98 10.73
CA SER A 202 -1.01 7.11 9.61
C SER A 202 -1.70 5.79 10.02
N GLY A 203 -1.69 5.48 11.32
CA GLY A 203 -2.38 4.34 11.92
C GLY A 203 -2.56 4.52 13.43
N PRO A 204 -3.25 3.59 14.11
CA PRO A 204 -3.45 3.65 15.55
C PRO A 204 -2.14 3.62 16.33
N SER A 205 -2.10 4.32 17.47
CA SER A 205 -0.97 4.28 18.38
C SER A 205 -0.84 2.93 19.10
N PRO A 206 0.33 2.60 19.68
CA PRO A 206 0.48 1.40 20.50
C PRO A 206 -0.55 1.30 21.62
N TYR A 207 -0.94 2.42 22.24
CA TYR A 207 -1.99 2.44 23.25
C TYR A 207 -3.39 2.21 22.64
N ASP A 208 -3.66 2.69 21.43
CA ASP A 208 -4.91 2.38 20.73
C ASP A 208 -5.03 0.88 20.41
N PHE A 209 -3.93 0.21 20.07
CA PHE A 209 -3.91 -1.25 19.91
C PHE A 209 -4.21 -1.97 21.23
N LEU A 210 -3.65 -1.49 22.35
CA LEU A 210 -3.94 -2.04 23.68
C LEU A 210 -5.43 -1.90 24.04
N LEU A 211 -6.00 -0.71 23.81
CA LEU A 211 -7.42 -0.46 24.05
C LEU A 211 -8.30 -1.30 23.11
N THR A 212 -7.90 -1.43 21.84
CA THR A 212 -8.60 -2.26 20.85
C THR A 212 -8.64 -3.72 21.29
N ALA A 213 -7.51 -4.27 21.76
CA ALA A 213 -7.44 -5.64 22.27
C ALA A 213 -8.38 -5.85 23.47
N LEU A 214 -8.40 -4.91 24.43
CA LEU A 214 -9.29 -5.00 25.59
C LEU A 214 -10.77 -4.87 25.19
N GLY A 215 -11.11 -3.91 24.32
CA GLY A 215 -12.47 -3.61 23.91
C GLY A 215 -13.10 -4.74 23.11
N THR A 216 -12.37 -5.25 22.11
CA THR A 216 -12.81 -6.40 21.30
C THR A 216 -13.00 -7.65 22.16
N CYS A 217 -12.03 -7.98 23.02
CA CYS A 217 -12.11 -9.12 23.94
C CYS A 217 -13.32 -9.00 24.90
N THR A 218 -13.59 -7.79 25.40
CA THR A 218 -14.77 -7.51 26.24
C THR A 218 -16.07 -7.77 25.48
N SER A 219 -16.23 -7.18 24.29
CA SER A 219 -17.44 -7.32 23.47
C SER A 219 -17.71 -8.79 23.10
N MET A 220 -16.68 -9.51 22.66
CA MET A 220 -16.75 -10.95 22.37
C MET A 220 -17.17 -11.77 23.60
N THR A 221 -16.61 -11.47 24.77
CA THR A 221 -16.94 -12.18 26.02
C THR A 221 -18.39 -11.97 26.44
N LEU A 222 -18.90 -10.74 26.32
CA LEU A 222 -20.30 -10.43 26.63
C LEU A 222 -21.26 -11.17 25.68
N ARG A 223 -20.97 -11.16 24.38
CA ARG A 223 -21.75 -11.88 23.37
C ARG A 223 -21.77 -13.39 23.65
N MET A 224 -20.60 -13.97 23.89
CA MET A 224 -20.45 -15.39 24.21
C MET A 224 -21.25 -15.76 25.47
N TYR A 225 -21.17 -14.96 26.52
CA TYR A 225 -21.92 -15.21 27.76
C TYR A 225 -23.43 -15.15 27.55
N ALA A 226 -23.92 -14.10 26.86
CA ALA A 226 -25.33 -13.94 26.55
C ALA A 226 -25.87 -15.14 25.76
N GLN A 227 -25.13 -15.61 24.74
CA GLN A 227 -25.51 -16.79 23.96
C GLN A 227 -25.58 -18.05 24.82
N ARG A 228 -24.57 -18.29 25.68
CA ARG A 228 -24.55 -19.45 26.58
C ARG A 228 -25.69 -19.45 27.60
N LYS A 229 -26.19 -18.28 27.97
CA LYS A 229 -27.27 -18.10 28.95
C LYS A 229 -28.64 -17.84 28.32
N GLY A 230 -28.74 -17.82 26.99
CA GLY A 230 -29.98 -17.54 26.27
C GLY A 230 -30.52 -16.12 26.51
N LEU A 231 -29.65 -15.15 26.82
CA LEU A 231 -30.07 -13.78 27.09
C LEU A 231 -30.40 -13.04 25.77
N PRO A 232 -31.47 -12.23 25.72
CA PRO A 232 -31.88 -11.48 24.52
C PRO A 232 -31.01 -10.24 24.25
N LEU A 233 -29.69 -10.43 24.26
CA LEU A 233 -28.72 -9.38 23.94
C LEU A 233 -28.70 -9.13 22.42
N GLN A 234 -28.97 -7.90 22.00
CA GLN A 234 -28.98 -7.50 20.59
C GLN A 234 -27.67 -6.84 20.17
N HIS A 235 -27.17 -5.87 20.94
CA HIS A 235 -25.96 -5.11 20.57
C HIS A 235 -25.11 -4.76 21.80
N VAL A 236 -23.79 -4.67 21.59
CA VAL A 236 -22.80 -4.25 22.59
C VAL A 236 -21.88 -3.24 21.92
N GLU A 237 -21.75 -2.08 22.55
CA GLU A 237 -20.83 -1.02 22.17
C GLU A 237 -19.87 -0.80 23.35
N VAL A 238 -18.56 -0.78 23.07
CA VAL A 238 -17.51 -0.61 24.08
C VAL A 238 -16.65 0.58 23.66
N GLU A 239 -16.72 1.65 24.44
CA GLU A 239 -15.87 2.83 24.31
C GLU A 239 -14.76 2.76 25.35
N LEU A 240 -13.53 3.04 24.93
CA LEU A 240 -12.34 2.98 25.77
C LEU A 240 -11.51 4.25 25.59
N SER A 241 -10.92 4.72 26.68
CA SER A 241 -9.94 5.81 26.66
C SER A 241 -8.80 5.49 27.63
N HIS A 242 -7.62 6.00 27.32
CA HIS A 242 -6.43 5.88 28.16
C HIS A 242 -5.92 7.26 28.56
N ASP A 243 -5.51 7.39 29.82
CA ASP A 243 -4.84 8.57 30.34
C ASP A 243 -3.89 8.21 31.49
N LYS A 244 -3.00 9.14 31.85
CA LYS A 244 -2.11 8.99 33.01
C LYS A 244 -2.55 9.93 34.13
N ILE A 245 -2.99 9.36 35.25
CA ILE A 245 -3.40 10.10 36.46
C ILE A 245 -2.32 10.04 37.54
N HIS A 246 -2.41 10.90 38.56
CA HIS A 246 -1.53 10.76 39.72
C HIS A 246 -1.95 9.59 40.60
N ALA A 247 -0.99 8.87 41.19
CA ALA A 247 -1.27 7.72 42.06
C ALA A 247 -2.22 8.06 43.22
N LYS A 248 -2.12 9.28 43.76
CA LYS A 248 -2.99 9.80 44.81
C LYS A 248 -4.46 9.98 44.38
N GLU A 249 -4.71 10.06 43.08
CA GLU A 249 -6.05 10.18 42.49
C GLU A 249 -6.66 8.81 42.16
N CYS A 250 -5.90 7.72 42.33
CA CYS A 250 -6.39 6.36 42.17
C CYS A 250 -6.75 5.74 43.53
N GLU A 251 -8.04 5.80 43.90
CA GLU A 251 -8.55 5.28 45.17
C GLU A 251 -8.34 3.77 45.37
N SER A 252 -8.19 3.02 44.28
CA SER A 252 -8.09 1.55 44.26
C SER A 252 -6.69 1.03 43.90
N CYS A 253 -5.68 1.88 43.81
CA CYS A 253 -4.32 1.48 43.46
C CYS A 253 -3.44 1.28 44.71
N GLU A 254 -2.53 0.30 44.68
CA GLU A 254 -1.54 0.09 45.75
C GLU A 254 -0.39 1.12 45.72
N SER A 255 -0.20 1.80 44.58
CA SER A 255 0.88 2.77 44.40
C SER A 255 0.53 4.12 45.02
N GLU A 256 1.32 4.60 45.97
CA GLU A 256 1.09 5.87 46.68
C GLU A 256 1.83 7.08 46.06
N SER A 257 2.69 6.85 45.05
CA SER A 257 3.46 7.91 44.38
C SER A 257 3.65 7.63 42.88
N GLY A 258 3.91 8.68 42.10
CA GLY A 258 4.08 8.58 40.64
C GLY A 258 2.79 8.81 39.83
N LYS A 259 2.82 8.36 38.56
CA LYS A 259 1.66 8.36 37.67
C LYS A 259 1.18 6.92 37.45
N VAL A 260 -0.12 6.74 37.33
CA VAL A 260 -0.78 5.47 37.06
C VAL A 260 -1.47 5.55 35.70
N ASP A 261 -1.30 4.52 34.89
CA ASP A 261 -2.07 4.34 33.67
C ASP A 261 -3.52 3.96 34.00
N ARG A 262 -4.45 4.80 33.57
CA ARG A 262 -5.88 4.58 33.74
C ARG A 262 -6.50 4.27 32.38
N ILE A 263 -7.24 3.17 32.33
CA ILE A 263 -8.10 2.83 31.20
C ILE A 263 -9.55 2.95 31.66
N GLN A 264 -10.32 3.83 31.02
CA GLN A 264 -11.74 3.95 31.29
C GLN A 264 -12.54 3.22 30.22
N ARG A 265 -13.43 2.31 30.63
CA ARG A 265 -14.32 1.56 29.75
C ARG A 265 -15.77 1.93 29.98
N ARG A 266 -16.49 2.30 28.93
CA ARG A 266 -17.95 2.55 28.94
C ARG A 266 -18.62 1.54 28.03
N ILE A 267 -19.62 0.83 28.54
CA ILE A 267 -20.30 -0.23 27.81
C ILE A 267 -21.77 0.11 27.68
N ARG A 268 -22.27 0.19 26.44
CA ARG A 268 -23.70 0.24 26.16
C ARG A 268 -24.19 -1.14 25.72
N ILE A 269 -25.26 -1.60 26.36
CA ILE A 269 -25.87 -2.91 26.14
C ILE A 269 -27.32 -2.71 25.67
N SER A 270 -27.67 -3.24 24.50
CA SER A 270 -29.00 -3.13 23.90
C SER A 270 -29.66 -4.50 23.79
N GLY A 271 -30.97 -4.57 24.09
CA GLY A 271 -31.76 -5.80 24.12
C GLY A 271 -32.83 -5.79 25.22
N GLU A 272 -33.77 -6.74 25.15
CA GLU A 272 -34.86 -6.93 26.12
C GLU A 272 -34.36 -7.60 27.42
N LEU A 273 -33.35 -6.97 28.03
CA LEU A 273 -32.66 -7.49 29.20
C LEU A 273 -33.22 -6.85 30.48
N ASP A 274 -33.53 -7.68 31.47
CA ASP A 274 -33.88 -7.22 32.80
C ASP A 274 -32.66 -6.62 33.54
N ALA A 275 -32.91 -5.99 34.70
CA ALA A 275 -31.88 -5.33 35.48
C ALA A 275 -30.80 -6.30 36.01
N GLU A 276 -31.19 -7.53 36.35
CA GLU A 276 -30.27 -8.55 36.86
C GLU A 276 -29.36 -9.07 35.74
N GLN A 277 -29.92 -9.34 34.56
CA GLN A 277 -29.19 -9.73 33.35
C GLN A 277 -28.19 -8.64 32.94
N ARG A 278 -28.60 -7.37 32.97
CA ARG A 278 -27.71 -6.23 32.68
C ARG A 278 -26.57 -6.12 33.68
N ARG A 279 -26.87 -6.18 34.98
CA ARG A 279 -25.85 -6.18 36.03
C ARG A 279 -24.87 -7.32 35.83
N ARG A 280 -25.38 -8.52 35.55
CA ARG A 280 -24.55 -9.70 35.35
C ARG A 280 -23.66 -9.58 34.11
N LEU A 281 -24.16 -9.02 33.01
CA LEU A 281 -23.33 -8.75 31.83
C LEU A 281 -22.20 -7.79 32.18
N LEU A 282 -22.45 -6.70 32.92
CA LEU A 282 -21.38 -5.79 33.34
C LEU A 282 -20.32 -6.49 34.21
N GLU A 283 -20.71 -7.35 35.15
CA GLU A 283 -19.76 -8.16 35.94
C GLU A 283 -18.93 -9.13 35.08
N ILE A 284 -19.46 -9.58 33.94
CA ILE A 284 -18.75 -10.45 33.00
C ILE A 284 -17.77 -9.66 32.13
N ALA A 285 -17.99 -8.36 31.93
CA ALA A 285 -17.08 -7.52 31.16
C ALA A 285 -15.66 -7.50 31.76
N ASP A 286 -15.54 -7.59 33.09
CA ASP A 286 -14.26 -7.68 33.83
C ASP A 286 -13.67 -9.09 33.88
N LYS A 287 -14.17 -10.02 33.06
CA LYS A 287 -13.71 -11.42 33.06
C LYS A 287 -13.17 -11.87 31.72
N CYS A 288 -13.05 -10.97 30.74
CA CYS A 288 -12.47 -11.30 29.45
C CYS A 288 -10.97 -11.65 29.60
N PRO A 289 -10.42 -12.56 28.76
CA PRO A 289 -9.02 -12.97 28.85
C PRO A 289 -8.02 -11.80 28.88
N VAL A 290 -8.17 -10.80 28.01
CA VAL A 290 -7.25 -9.64 27.96
C VAL A 290 -7.31 -8.83 29.25
N HIS A 291 -8.50 -8.62 29.84
CA HIS A 291 -8.61 -7.97 31.16
C HIS A 291 -7.83 -8.74 32.23
N ARG A 292 -7.95 -10.08 32.24
CA ARG A 292 -7.19 -10.89 33.21
C ARG A 292 -5.69 -10.76 33.01
N THR A 293 -5.22 -10.75 31.76
CA THR A 293 -3.80 -10.55 31.45
C THR A 293 -3.28 -9.21 32.00
N LEU A 294 -4.05 -8.13 31.84
CA LEU A 294 -3.70 -6.79 32.37
C LEU A 294 -3.62 -6.73 33.90
N HIS A 295 -4.29 -7.66 34.60
CA HIS A 295 -4.30 -7.75 36.06
C HIS A 295 -3.44 -8.90 36.61
N SER A 296 -2.67 -9.58 35.75
CA SER A 296 -1.81 -10.70 36.12
C SER A 296 -0.34 -10.37 35.90
N GLU A 297 0.55 -11.15 36.51
CA GLU A 297 1.97 -11.10 36.21
C GLU A 297 2.24 -11.59 34.78
N VAL A 298 2.93 -10.77 33.97
CA VAL A 298 3.29 -11.08 32.58
C VAL A 298 4.80 -11.09 32.44
N LEU A 299 5.36 -12.25 32.09
CA LEU A 299 6.78 -12.40 31.76
C LEU A 299 7.02 -12.05 30.29
N ILE A 300 7.80 -11.00 30.02
CA ILE A 300 8.25 -10.64 28.68
C ILE A 300 9.72 -11.03 28.54
N LEU A 301 10.02 -11.86 27.54
CA LEU A 301 11.39 -12.29 27.23
C LEU A 301 11.87 -11.59 25.96
N THR A 302 13.10 -11.08 25.98
CA THR A 302 13.72 -10.37 24.86
C THR A 302 14.98 -11.10 24.42
N SER A 303 15.09 -11.36 23.12
CA SER A 303 16.28 -11.94 22.48
C SER A 303 16.48 -11.34 21.10
N GLU A 304 17.73 -11.31 20.64
CA GLU A 304 18.06 -10.98 19.25
C GLU A 304 17.72 -12.16 18.34
N LYS A 305 17.20 -11.88 17.14
CA LYS A 305 16.90 -12.89 16.13
C LYS A 305 18.09 -12.98 15.18
N GLU A 306 18.77 -14.13 15.15
CA GLU A 306 19.86 -14.45 14.22
C GLU A 306 19.39 -14.54 12.76
#